data_AF-A0A945AD31-F1
#
_entry.id   AF-A0A945AD31-F1
#
_cell.length_a   1.000
_cell.length_b   1.000
_cell.length_c   1.000
_cell.angle_alpha   90.00
_cell.angle_beta   90.00
_cell.angle_gamma   90.00
#
_symmetry.space_group_name_H-M   'P 1'
#
loop_
_entity.id
_entity.type
_entity.pdbx_description
1 polymer ?
#
loop_
_entity_poly.entity_id
_entity_poly.type
_entity_poly.pdbx_seq_one_letter_code
_entity_poly.pdbx_strand_id
1 'polypeptide(L)'
;MASSVQIVFCMDTEGPCDDPNNSELLSNWERVDAAMDKLFTSNFRNKYLDTDGSNFKIGWFFLTWTGFKTNPRGRDMGYHKIRDHYIARWETLLNQYGDEHCWHYHHPPASGIGNEWGLDWTVCQEFEQIISRQILERDWFPTCYRAGGTIMDPVSSRWVDNWFPFDYSNRAPLSLPSLVDWSTGINEWKLYHPDTEDFRQTGAGKRRMARCLDLVTNVSIFADNDIEAAFKQAHAGQTAILSCFDHDYRDIADRIHEFLDRIHHIASKYPDVPWQYAGPSEAIYRYLSVNSPPRLDIEIYRTANQVDIWSTAPLFQSIPWLTVRTPDGQIRHIEEGVLRRDAQHWTWEIPTDLNWVELGAGGSTELGASAVAKVCPDHQVAHTFLNTKTDTHPTHPRSIWEYSKPYAKTCVDRASQNVPTMDSIQQAFDLL
;
A
#
# COMPACT_ATOMS: atom_id res chain seq x y z
N MET A 1 7.61 -25.61 4.66
CA MET A 1 8.52 -24.97 3.70
C MET A 1 9.85 -24.74 4.40
N ALA A 2 10.98 -24.79 3.69
CA ALA A 2 12.25 -24.40 4.27
C ALA A 2 12.23 -22.90 4.57
N SER A 3 12.81 -22.48 5.69
CA SER A 3 12.92 -21.07 6.05
C SER A 3 13.86 -20.35 5.08
N SER A 4 13.51 -19.13 4.70
CA SER A 4 14.20 -18.39 3.63
C SER A 4 14.51 -16.95 4.02
N VAL A 5 15.33 -16.28 3.21
CA VAL A 5 15.53 -14.82 3.30
C VAL A 5 14.78 -14.14 2.16
N GLN A 6 13.83 -13.27 2.49
CA GLN A 6 13.16 -12.38 1.54
C GLN A 6 13.92 -11.06 1.48
N ILE A 7 14.50 -10.76 0.31
CA ILE A 7 15.24 -9.54 0.04
C ILE A 7 14.27 -8.49 -0.51
N VAL A 8 14.10 -7.38 0.20
CA VAL A 8 13.19 -6.30 -0.17
C VAL A 8 13.96 -4.99 -0.30
N PHE A 9 13.86 -4.35 -1.46
CA PHE A 9 14.38 -3.00 -1.67
C PHE A 9 13.22 -2.02 -1.80
N CYS A 10 13.20 -1.03 -0.92
CA CYS A 10 12.20 0.03 -0.89
C CYS A 10 12.78 1.31 -1.52
N MET A 11 12.22 1.77 -2.63
CA MET A 11 12.53 3.10 -3.17
C MET A 11 11.58 4.12 -2.54
N ASP A 12 12.09 4.98 -1.64
CA ASP A 12 11.37 6.16 -1.19
C ASP A 12 11.38 7.17 -2.37
N THR A 13 10.28 7.15 -3.12
CA THR A 13 10.16 7.79 -4.43
C THR A 13 9.55 9.17 -4.25
N GLU A 14 10.39 10.20 -4.25
CA GLU A 14 10.01 11.58 -3.97
C GLU A 14 10.17 12.53 -5.17
N GLY A 15 10.80 12.08 -6.25
CA GLY A 15 11.12 12.91 -7.41
C GLY A 15 12.14 14.01 -7.11
N PRO A 16 12.31 14.98 -8.02
CA PRO A 16 13.41 15.94 -7.98
C PRO A 16 13.54 16.72 -6.66
N CYS A 17 14.79 17.02 -6.28
CA CYS A 17 15.12 17.84 -5.12
C CYS A 17 16.31 18.77 -5.42
N ASP A 18 16.07 20.08 -5.41
CA ASP A 18 17.07 21.11 -5.63
C ASP A 18 17.63 21.62 -4.30
N ASP A 19 18.70 20.99 -3.81
CA ASP A 19 19.46 21.47 -2.65
C ASP A 19 20.83 22.03 -3.09
N PRO A 20 21.04 23.36 -3.07
CA PRO A 20 22.33 23.95 -3.41
C PRO A 20 23.48 23.50 -2.50
N ASN A 21 23.19 22.95 -1.31
CA ASN A 21 24.20 22.44 -0.39
C ASN A 21 24.48 20.95 -0.56
N ASN A 22 23.79 20.26 -1.47
CA ASN A 22 23.99 18.84 -1.70
C ASN A 22 23.92 18.50 -3.20
N SER A 23 25.10 18.42 -3.81
CA SER A 23 25.26 18.13 -5.24
C SER A 23 24.91 16.69 -5.63
N GLU A 24 24.71 15.78 -4.67
CA GLU A 24 24.23 14.42 -4.98
C GLU A 24 22.75 14.40 -5.35
N LEU A 25 21.99 15.45 -5.01
CA LEU A 25 20.56 15.49 -5.28
C LEU A 25 20.27 15.90 -6.73
N LEU A 26 19.34 15.19 -7.35
CA LEU A 26 18.92 15.38 -8.72
C LEU A 26 17.80 16.43 -8.76
N SER A 27 18.15 17.64 -9.19
CA SER A 27 17.29 18.83 -9.10
C SER A 27 16.17 18.92 -10.14
N ASN A 28 16.08 18.00 -11.10
CA ASN A 28 15.02 17.98 -12.11
C ASN A 28 14.76 16.57 -12.65
N TRP A 29 13.62 16.41 -13.34
CA TRP A 29 13.18 15.14 -13.90
C TRP A 29 14.12 14.55 -14.94
N GLU A 30 14.80 15.36 -15.77
CA GLU A 30 15.77 14.83 -16.75
C GLU A 30 16.89 14.05 -16.05
N ARG A 31 17.38 14.57 -14.93
CA ARG A 31 18.41 13.91 -14.13
C ARG A 31 17.89 12.68 -13.39
N VAL A 32 16.71 12.78 -12.77
CA VAL A 32 16.05 11.64 -12.11
C VAL A 32 15.80 10.52 -13.11
N ASP A 33 15.22 10.83 -14.26
CA ASP A 33 14.95 9.87 -15.35
C ASP A 33 16.22 9.18 -15.81
N ALA A 34 17.31 9.93 -16.06
CA ALA A 34 18.58 9.37 -16.48
C ALA A 34 19.19 8.42 -15.43
N ALA A 35 19.00 8.71 -14.14
CA ALA A 35 19.43 7.82 -13.05
C ALA A 35 18.54 6.57 -12.96
N MET A 36 17.22 6.74 -12.98
CA MET A 36 16.25 5.66 -12.83
C MET A 36 16.20 4.71 -14.04
N ASP A 37 16.46 5.21 -15.27
CA ASP A 37 16.53 4.39 -16.48
C ASP A 37 17.55 3.23 -16.32
N LYS A 38 18.63 3.44 -15.56
CA LYS A 38 19.64 2.40 -15.28
C LYS A 38 19.02 1.20 -14.56
N LEU A 39 18.10 1.47 -13.62
CA LEU A 39 17.43 0.44 -12.81
C LEU A 39 16.49 -0.42 -13.65
N PHE A 40 16.01 0.06 -14.79
CA PHE A 40 15.09 -0.68 -15.65
C PHE A 40 15.76 -1.49 -16.76
N THR A 41 17.10 -1.46 -16.85
CA THR A 41 17.83 -2.28 -17.81
C THR A 41 17.84 -3.75 -17.40
N SER A 42 17.79 -4.65 -18.39
CA SER A 42 17.86 -6.09 -18.14
C SER A 42 19.17 -6.50 -17.46
N ASN A 43 20.29 -5.87 -17.84
CA ASN A 43 21.60 -6.12 -17.22
C ASN A 43 21.60 -5.76 -15.72
N PHE A 44 20.95 -4.66 -15.34
CA PHE A 44 20.80 -4.28 -13.94
C PHE A 44 19.93 -5.29 -13.19
N ARG A 45 18.74 -5.56 -13.71
CA ARG A 45 17.73 -6.41 -13.06
C ARG A 45 18.14 -7.88 -12.95
N ASN A 46 18.94 -8.36 -13.90
CA ASN A 46 19.38 -9.76 -13.97
C ASN A 46 20.82 -9.98 -13.50
N LYS A 47 21.46 -8.98 -12.88
CA LYS A 47 22.88 -9.08 -12.46
C LYS A 47 23.13 -10.30 -11.57
N TYR A 48 22.28 -10.51 -10.57
CA TYR A 48 22.23 -11.73 -9.77
C TYR A 48 20.79 -12.20 -9.71
N LEU A 49 20.54 -13.41 -10.19
CA LEU A 49 19.27 -14.08 -9.98
C LEU A 49 19.21 -14.62 -8.55
N ASP A 50 18.00 -14.68 -8.00
CA ASP A 50 17.79 -15.34 -6.71
C ASP A 50 17.79 -16.87 -6.81
N THR A 51 17.49 -17.54 -5.69
CA THR A 51 17.52 -19.02 -5.61
C THR A 51 16.56 -19.68 -6.62
N ASP A 52 15.47 -18.99 -7.00
CA ASP A 52 14.47 -19.49 -7.94
C ASP A 52 14.71 -19.01 -9.38
N GLY A 53 15.80 -18.27 -9.62
CA GLY A 53 16.12 -17.70 -10.92
C GLY A 53 15.38 -16.39 -11.23
N SER A 54 14.81 -15.72 -10.23
CA SER A 54 14.05 -14.46 -10.41
C SER A 54 14.97 -13.24 -10.42
N ASN A 55 14.56 -12.21 -11.16
CA ASN A 55 15.24 -10.91 -11.21
C ASN A 55 15.02 -10.06 -9.95
N PHE A 56 15.85 -9.04 -9.78
CA PHE A 56 15.71 -8.04 -8.73
C PHE A 56 14.40 -7.25 -8.87
N LYS A 57 13.71 -7.05 -7.75
CA LYS A 57 12.43 -6.32 -7.65
C LYS A 57 12.59 -5.08 -6.76
N ILE A 58 11.79 -4.06 -7.04
CA ILE A 58 11.74 -2.80 -6.28
C ILE A 58 10.31 -2.54 -5.81
N GLY A 59 10.16 -2.24 -4.52
CA GLY A 59 8.95 -1.62 -3.99
C GLY A 59 9.07 -0.11 -4.11
N TRP A 60 8.25 0.52 -4.95
CA TRP A 60 8.22 1.97 -5.18
C TRP A 60 7.25 2.63 -4.21
N PHE A 61 7.77 3.23 -3.15
CA PHE A 61 7.00 3.97 -2.15
C PHE A 61 6.83 5.42 -2.63
N PHE A 62 5.68 5.70 -3.26
CA PHE A 62 5.43 7.01 -3.87
C PHE A 62 5.01 8.05 -2.84
N LEU A 63 5.75 9.15 -2.77
CA LEU A 63 5.39 10.34 -2.01
C LEU A 63 4.45 11.23 -2.82
N THR A 64 3.52 11.88 -2.13
CA THR A 64 2.70 12.96 -2.68
C THR A 64 3.07 14.26 -1.97
N TRP A 65 3.64 15.21 -2.71
CA TRP A 65 4.08 16.51 -2.17
C TRP A 65 2.92 17.51 -2.10
N THR A 66 2.06 17.40 -1.10
CA THR A 66 0.91 18.29 -0.88
C THR A 66 0.80 18.76 0.57
N GLY A 67 -0.07 19.74 0.83
CA GLY A 67 -0.24 20.34 2.17
C GLY A 67 0.86 21.35 2.57
N PHE A 68 1.84 21.61 1.70
CA PHE A 68 2.90 22.60 1.92
C PHE A 68 2.54 23.97 1.33
N LYS A 69 2.97 25.05 1.98
CA LYS A 69 2.80 26.46 1.58
C LYS A 69 3.98 26.97 0.75
N THR A 70 5.19 26.47 1.00
CA THR A 70 6.40 26.90 0.28
C THR A 70 7.22 25.72 -0.18
N ASN A 71 7.93 25.91 -1.29
CA ASN A 71 8.72 24.87 -1.95
C ASN A 71 10.19 25.30 -2.12
N PRO A 72 10.99 25.32 -1.03
CA PRO A 72 12.36 25.81 -1.09
C PRO A 72 13.32 24.89 -1.86
N ARG A 73 12.88 23.67 -2.23
CA ARG A 73 13.71 22.64 -2.89
C ARG A 73 13.23 22.26 -4.29
N GLY A 74 12.34 23.05 -4.88
CA GLY A 74 11.82 22.77 -6.22
C GLY A 74 11.20 21.37 -6.38
N ARG A 75 10.64 20.79 -5.30
CA ARG A 75 9.94 19.49 -5.34
C ARG A 75 8.77 19.58 -6.32
N ASP A 76 8.43 18.48 -7.00
CA ASP A 76 7.25 18.47 -7.88
C ASP A 76 5.96 18.36 -7.06
N MET A 77 5.54 19.49 -6.47
CA MET A 77 4.38 19.58 -5.60
C MET A 77 3.06 19.39 -6.36
N GLY A 78 2.14 18.66 -5.74
CA GLY A 78 0.81 18.39 -6.27
C GLY A 78 0.39 16.93 -6.09
N TYR A 79 -0.91 16.69 -6.20
CA TYR A 79 -1.46 15.34 -6.16
C TYR A 79 -0.97 14.52 -7.35
N HIS A 80 -0.64 13.26 -7.10
CA HIS A 80 -0.25 12.24 -8.08
C HIS A 80 1.03 12.50 -8.90
N LYS A 81 1.63 13.68 -8.82
CA LYS A 81 2.78 14.11 -9.64
C LYS A 81 3.87 13.05 -9.77
N ILE A 82 4.38 12.57 -8.65
CA ILE A 82 5.49 11.61 -8.64
C ILE A 82 5.03 10.26 -9.20
N ARG A 83 3.97 9.68 -8.65
CA ARG A 83 3.45 8.38 -9.11
C ARG A 83 3.12 8.40 -10.61
N ASP A 84 2.37 9.39 -11.08
CA ASP A 84 1.95 9.49 -12.47
C ASP A 84 3.13 9.65 -13.43
N HIS A 85 4.18 10.39 -13.03
CA HIS A 85 5.40 10.49 -13.84
C HIS A 85 6.04 9.11 -14.04
N TYR A 86 6.13 8.32 -12.97
CA TYR A 86 6.68 6.96 -13.05
C TYR A 86 5.80 6.01 -13.84
N ILE A 87 4.47 6.04 -13.65
CA ILE A 87 3.55 5.21 -14.42
C ILE A 87 3.62 5.57 -15.91
N ALA A 88 3.56 6.86 -16.25
CA ALA A 88 3.60 7.32 -17.63
C ALA A 88 4.87 6.88 -18.37
N ARG A 89 6.01 6.76 -17.66
CA ARG A 89 7.30 6.42 -18.25
C ARG A 89 7.65 4.93 -18.19
N TRP A 90 7.37 4.25 -17.07
CA TRP A 90 7.91 2.92 -16.79
C TRP A 90 6.86 1.85 -16.41
N GLU A 91 5.54 2.10 -16.51
CA GLU A 91 4.51 1.12 -16.12
C GLU A 91 4.72 -0.28 -16.70
N THR A 92 5.02 -0.37 -18.00
CA THR A 92 5.26 -1.68 -18.64
C THR A 92 6.44 -2.42 -18.01
N LEU A 93 7.51 -1.71 -17.66
CA LEU A 93 8.73 -2.27 -17.07
C LEU A 93 8.53 -2.61 -15.60
N LEU A 94 7.82 -1.77 -14.85
CA LEU A 94 7.39 -2.05 -13.47
C LEU A 94 6.61 -3.36 -13.41
N ASN A 95 5.61 -3.51 -14.28
CA ASN A 95 4.81 -4.74 -14.40
C ASN A 95 5.66 -5.94 -14.84
N GLN A 96 6.57 -5.76 -15.81
CA GLN A 96 7.43 -6.83 -16.30
C GLN A 96 8.35 -7.39 -15.22
N TYR A 97 8.94 -6.54 -14.37
CA TYR A 97 9.84 -6.98 -13.31
C TYR A 97 9.11 -7.43 -12.04
N GLY A 98 7.79 -7.23 -11.98
CA GLY A 98 6.99 -7.54 -10.80
C GLY A 98 7.27 -6.58 -9.64
N ASP A 99 7.59 -5.32 -9.96
CA ASP A 99 7.75 -4.25 -8.98
C ASP A 99 6.39 -3.91 -8.35
N GLU A 100 6.42 -3.35 -7.14
CA GLU A 100 5.21 -3.04 -6.37
C GLU A 100 5.06 -1.53 -6.17
N HIS A 101 3.83 -1.03 -6.22
CA HIS A 101 3.52 0.35 -5.86
C HIS A 101 3.06 0.42 -4.41
N CYS A 102 3.73 1.23 -3.62
CA CYS A 102 3.49 1.42 -2.19
C CYS A 102 3.31 2.92 -1.88
N TRP A 103 2.89 3.25 -0.65
CA TRP A 103 2.67 4.62 -0.24
C TRP A 103 3.75 5.12 0.71
N HIS A 104 4.39 6.22 0.33
CA HIS A 104 5.27 7.00 1.20
C HIS A 104 4.57 8.28 1.62
N TYR A 105 4.71 8.68 2.89
CA TYR A 105 4.06 9.90 3.36
C TYR A 105 4.93 10.73 4.29
N HIS A 106 5.08 12.00 3.94
CA HIS A 106 5.66 13.04 4.78
C HIS A 106 4.52 13.92 5.31
N HIS A 107 4.39 14.00 6.63
CA HIS A 107 3.40 14.90 7.22
C HIS A 107 3.86 16.37 7.06
N PRO A 108 3.01 17.28 6.55
CA PRO A 108 3.34 18.70 6.48
C PRO A 108 3.50 19.33 7.88
N PRO A 109 4.59 20.09 8.14
CA PRO A 109 4.74 20.80 9.40
C PRO A 109 3.78 22.00 9.49
N ALA A 110 3.53 22.48 10.71
CA ALA A 110 2.67 23.65 10.93
C ALA A 110 3.17 24.93 10.22
N SER A 111 4.48 25.05 10.00
CA SER A 111 5.09 26.12 9.20
C SER A 111 4.62 26.09 7.74
N GLY A 112 4.30 24.90 7.22
CA GLY A 112 4.00 24.63 5.82
C GLY A 112 5.22 24.63 4.91
N ILE A 113 6.45 24.58 5.42
CA ILE A 113 7.65 24.61 4.58
C ILE A 113 7.97 23.21 4.06
N GLY A 114 8.04 23.03 2.74
CA GLY A 114 8.24 21.75 2.06
C GLY A 114 9.58 21.04 2.27
N ASN A 115 10.43 21.54 3.16
CA ASN A 115 11.72 20.93 3.52
C ASN A 115 11.88 20.77 5.04
N GLU A 116 10.80 20.93 5.78
CA GLU A 116 10.75 20.71 7.23
C GLU A 116 9.94 19.45 7.55
N TRP A 117 10.25 18.82 8.68
CA TRP A 117 9.58 17.61 9.13
C TRP A 117 8.33 17.95 9.94
N GLY A 118 7.17 17.41 9.55
CA GLY A 118 5.97 17.41 10.40
C GLY A 118 6.05 16.27 11.41
N LEU A 119 6.13 16.61 12.70
CA LEU A 119 6.20 15.63 13.79
C LEU A 119 4.84 15.37 14.45
N ASP A 120 3.87 16.24 14.22
CA ASP A 120 2.55 16.21 14.85
C ASP A 120 1.48 16.01 13.79
N TRP A 121 0.91 14.80 13.74
CA TRP A 121 -0.11 14.43 12.77
C TRP A 121 -1.47 15.10 13.01
N THR A 122 -1.64 15.84 14.11
CA THR A 122 -2.87 16.60 14.40
C THR A 122 -2.92 17.95 13.67
N VAL A 123 -1.81 18.38 13.06
CA VAL A 123 -1.70 19.67 12.37
C VAL A 123 -2.61 19.77 11.15
N CYS A 124 -2.73 18.69 10.38
CA CYS A 124 -3.60 18.63 9.20
C CYS A 124 -4.00 17.20 8.85
N GLN A 125 -5.02 17.05 8.00
CA GLN A 125 -5.49 15.75 7.50
C GLN A 125 -5.16 15.55 6.02
N GLU A 126 -4.02 16.08 5.56
CA GLU A 126 -3.63 16.00 4.14
C GLU A 126 -3.53 14.54 3.64
N PHE A 127 -3.12 13.62 4.51
CA PHE A 127 -3.12 12.19 4.23
C PHE A 127 -4.50 11.68 3.76
N GLU A 128 -5.60 12.18 4.31
CA GLU A 128 -6.95 11.75 3.90
C GLU A 128 -7.28 12.22 2.48
N GLN A 129 -6.84 13.43 2.13
CA GLN A 129 -7.01 13.97 0.78
C GLN A 129 -6.19 13.17 -0.23
N ILE A 130 -4.97 12.79 0.12
CA ILE A 130 -4.11 11.96 -0.73
C ILE A 130 -4.79 10.62 -1.02
N ILE A 131 -5.17 9.85 0.02
CA ILE A 131 -5.77 8.52 -0.17
C ILE A 131 -7.11 8.62 -0.91
N SER A 132 -7.96 9.58 -0.54
CA SER A 132 -9.26 9.78 -1.21
C SER A 132 -9.10 10.11 -2.70
N ARG A 133 -8.12 10.94 -3.07
CA ARG A 133 -7.83 11.22 -4.47
C ARG A 133 -7.23 10.03 -5.20
N GLN A 134 -6.40 9.21 -4.56
CA GLN A 134 -5.90 7.98 -5.19
C GLN A 134 -7.04 7.03 -5.56
N ILE A 135 -8.06 6.92 -4.70
CA ILE A 135 -9.28 6.16 -4.97
C ILE A 135 -10.04 6.77 -6.15
N LEU A 136 -10.43 8.05 -6.04
CA LEU A 136 -11.31 8.69 -7.01
C LEU A 136 -10.63 8.87 -8.39
N GLU A 137 -9.36 9.25 -8.38
CA GLU A 137 -8.66 9.74 -9.57
C GLU A 137 -7.72 8.69 -10.18
N ARG A 138 -7.30 7.64 -9.44
CA ARG A 138 -6.32 6.64 -9.91
C ARG A 138 -6.74 5.18 -9.69
N ASP A 139 -7.95 4.93 -9.20
CA ASP A 139 -8.48 3.58 -8.92
C ASP A 139 -7.50 2.74 -8.09
N TRP A 140 -6.82 3.39 -7.14
CA TRP A 140 -5.74 2.77 -6.36
C TRP A 140 -5.93 3.00 -4.87
N PHE A 141 -5.78 1.91 -4.10
CA PHE A 141 -5.74 1.93 -2.64
C PHE A 141 -4.42 1.29 -2.18
N PRO A 142 -3.61 1.97 -1.36
CA PRO A 142 -2.33 1.42 -0.92
C PRO A 142 -2.49 0.29 0.09
N THR A 143 -1.54 -0.64 0.04
CA THR A 143 -1.43 -1.77 0.96
C THR A 143 -0.21 -1.64 1.86
N CYS A 144 0.92 -1.24 1.28
CA CYS A 144 2.17 -1.03 1.99
C CYS A 144 2.40 0.44 2.25
N TYR A 145 2.79 0.74 3.49
CA TYR A 145 3.09 2.06 3.99
C TYR A 145 4.54 2.19 4.44
N ARG A 146 5.11 3.38 4.27
CA ARG A 146 6.36 3.77 4.90
C ARG A 146 6.35 5.25 5.29
N ALA A 147 6.64 5.53 6.55
CA ALA A 147 6.67 6.88 7.10
C ALA A 147 7.89 7.67 6.61
N GLY A 148 7.66 8.92 6.20
CA GLY A 148 8.67 9.90 5.85
C GLY A 148 9.62 10.17 7.00
N GLY A 149 10.93 10.05 6.75
CA GLY A 149 11.95 10.12 7.79
C GLY A 149 11.81 9.06 8.89
N THR A 150 10.95 8.06 8.71
CA THR A 150 10.49 7.09 9.72
C THR A 150 9.90 7.72 10.98
N ILE A 151 9.40 8.95 10.86
CA ILE A 151 8.84 9.73 11.96
C ILE A 151 7.45 9.19 12.27
N MET A 152 7.29 8.64 13.47
CA MET A 152 6.04 8.10 13.95
C MET A 152 5.91 8.34 15.46
N ASP A 153 4.68 8.50 15.89
CA ASP A 153 4.25 8.55 17.29
C ASP A 153 3.08 7.57 17.50
N PRO A 154 2.59 7.35 18.72
CA PRO A 154 1.46 6.44 18.95
C PRO A 154 0.17 6.86 18.21
N VAL A 155 -0.04 8.15 17.94
CA VAL A 155 -1.23 8.66 17.24
C VAL A 155 -1.21 8.27 15.76
N SER A 156 -0.16 8.67 15.05
CA SER A 156 0.07 8.31 13.66
C SER A 156 0.17 6.79 13.48
N SER A 157 0.84 6.08 14.40
CA SER A 157 0.91 4.63 14.36
C SER A 157 -0.47 3.99 14.46
N ARG A 158 -1.33 4.35 15.40
CA ARG A 158 -2.70 3.79 15.47
C ARG A 158 -3.52 4.11 14.23
N TRP A 159 -3.33 5.29 13.64
CA TRP A 159 -4.01 5.63 12.39
C TRP A 159 -3.57 4.71 11.24
N VAL A 160 -2.26 4.49 11.06
CA VAL A 160 -1.75 3.54 10.05
C VAL A 160 -2.27 2.11 10.32
N ASP A 161 -2.35 1.71 11.59
CA ASP A 161 -2.86 0.39 12.01
C ASP A 161 -4.32 0.14 11.61
N ASN A 162 -5.12 1.19 11.50
CA ASN A 162 -6.51 1.09 11.10
C ASN A 162 -6.68 0.88 9.59
N TRP A 163 -5.73 1.38 8.79
CA TRP A 163 -5.91 1.55 7.34
C TRP A 163 -5.01 0.67 6.48
N PHE A 164 -3.79 0.35 6.91
CA PHE A 164 -2.82 -0.35 6.05
C PHE A 164 -2.31 -1.63 6.71
N PRO A 165 -2.38 -2.78 6.03
CA PRO A 165 -1.97 -4.05 6.62
C PRO A 165 -0.45 -4.16 6.78
N PHE A 166 0.35 -3.45 5.98
CA PHE A 166 1.80 -3.62 5.92
C PHE A 166 2.56 -2.31 6.11
N ASP A 167 3.62 -2.35 6.90
CA ASP A 167 4.43 -1.18 7.28
C ASP A 167 5.93 -1.50 7.27
N TYR A 168 6.71 -0.70 6.53
CA TYR A 168 8.16 -0.81 6.44
C TYR A 168 8.89 0.34 7.15
N SER A 169 8.29 0.98 8.15
CA SER A 169 8.84 2.16 8.83
C SER A 169 9.85 1.86 9.93
N ASN A 170 9.91 0.61 10.43
CA ASN A 170 10.80 0.27 11.56
C ASN A 170 12.28 0.39 11.17
N ARG A 171 12.97 1.37 11.77
CA ARG A 171 14.38 1.67 11.51
C ARG A 171 15.29 1.31 12.69
N ALA A 172 14.87 0.37 13.54
CA ALA A 172 15.62 -0.01 14.74
C ALA A 172 17.05 -0.50 14.42
N PRO A 173 18.04 -0.19 15.27
CA PRO A 173 17.92 0.52 16.55
C PRO A 173 18.23 2.04 16.44
N LEU A 174 17.89 2.70 15.33
CA LEU A 174 18.25 4.10 15.12
C LEU A 174 17.67 5.02 16.19
N SER A 175 18.47 5.96 16.70
CA SER A 175 17.99 7.06 17.53
C SER A 175 18.53 8.38 17.00
N LEU A 176 17.63 9.26 16.60
CA LEU A 176 17.92 10.63 16.18
C LEU A 176 17.25 11.60 17.17
N PRO A 177 18.03 12.24 18.05
CA PRO A 177 17.50 13.18 19.03
C PRO A 177 16.57 14.20 18.38
N SER A 178 15.39 14.40 18.99
CA SER A 178 14.36 15.34 18.56
C SER A 178 13.68 15.05 17.22
N LEU A 179 13.96 13.92 16.57
CA LEU A 179 13.34 13.55 15.29
C LEU A 179 12.62 12.20 15.36
N VAL A 180 13.33 11.14 15.72
CA VAL A 180 12.78 9.78 15.76
C VAL A 180 13.59 8.89 16.70
N ASP A 181 12.93 8.03 17.47
CA ASP A 181 13.59 7.10 18.39
C ASP A 181 13.12 5.64 18.19
N TRP A 182 13.90 4.88 17.43
CA TRP A 182 13.77 3.42 17.27
C TRP A 182 14.77 2.64 18.13
N SER A 183 15.43 3.26 19.12
CA SER A 183 16.50 2.61 19.91
C SER A 183 16.05 1.35 20.65
N THR A 184 14.79 1.30 21.06
CA THR A 184 14.17 0.14 21.73
C THR A 184 13.49 -0.81 20.75
N GLY A 185 13.40 -0.47 19.47
CA GLY A 185 12.60 -1.22 18.51
C GLY A 185 13.16 -2.60 18.18
N ILE A 186 12.28 -3.45 17.65
CA ILE A 186 12.63 -4.78 17.17
C ILE A 186 13.67 -4.66 16.07
N ASN A 187 14.89 -5.14 16.34
CA ASN A 187 16.02 -5.09 15.42
C ASN A 187 16.29 -6.43 14.71
N GLU A 188 15.45 -7.45 14.95
CA GLU A 188 15.49 -8.69 14.18
C GLU A 188 14.81 -8.54 12.82
N TRP A 189 15.13 -9.42 11.88
CA TRP A 189 14.50 -9.47 10.54
C TRP A 189 13.20 -10.25 10.55
N LYS A 190 12.39 -10.05 11.59
CA LYS A 190 11.10 -10.73 11.79
C LYS A 190 9.96 -9.77 11.54
N LEU A 191 8.82 -10.34 11.17
CA LEU A 191 7.56 -9.61 11.08
C LEU A 191 6.93 -9.54 12.47
N TYR A 192 6.34 -8.41 12.83
CA TYR A 192 5.61 -8.29 14.09
C TYR A 192 4.37 -7.42 13.97
N HIS A 193 3.44 -7.63 14.89
CA HIS A 193 2.30 -6.75 15.11
C HIS A 193 2.71 -5.68 16.12
N PRO A 194 2.66 -4.37 15.78
CA PRO A 194 3.13 -3.32 16.68
C PRO A 194 2.21 -3.19 17.90
N ASP A 195 2.75 -2.80 19.05
CA ASP A 195 1.93 -2.41 20.20
C ASP A 195 1.22 -1.07 19.95
N THR A 196 0.01 -0.91 20.50
CA THR A 196 -0.84 0.27 20.24
C THR A 196 -0.37 1.52 20.97
N GLU A 197 0.46 1.38 22.00
CA GLU A 197 1.07 2.48 22.75
C GLU A 197 2.56 2.63 22.47
N ASP A 198 3.30 1.51 22.32
CA ASP A 198 4.70 1.53 21.87
C ASP A 198 4.91 0.68 20.61
N PHE A 199 4.64 1.27 19.45
CA PHE A 199 4.71 0.61 18.13
C PHE A 199 6.07 0.00 17.76
N ARG A 200 7.11 0.26 18.55
CA ARG A 200 8.45 -0.28 18.39
C ARG A 200 8.55 -1.72 18.94
N GLN A 201 7.59 -2.13 19.78
CA GLN A 201 7.47 -3.46 20.38
C GLN A 201 6.38 -4.29 19.71
N THR A 202 6.41 -5.60 19.94
CA THR A 202 5.29 -6.49 19.62
C THR A 202 4.10 -6.21 20.55
N GLY A 203 2.90 -6.11 20.00
CA GLY A 203 1.66 -6.01 20.76
C GLY A 203 0.43 -6.38 19.94
N ALA A 204 -0.71 -5.73 20.24
CA ALA A 204 -2.02 -6.10 19.73
C ALA A 204 -2.47 -5.33 18.47
N GLY A 205 -1.59 -4.54 17.85
CA GLY A 205 -1.88 -3.85 16.59
C GLY A 205 -2.21 -4.82 15.46
N LYS A 206 -3.05 -4.38 14.52
CA LYS A 206 -3.53 -5.21 13.42
C LYS A 206 -2.51 -5.35 12.32
N ARG A 207 -1.77 -4.29 12.00
CA ARG A 207 -0.84 -4.28 10.88
C ARG A 207 0.40 -5.11 11.17
N ARG A 208 1.14 -5.44 10.13
CA ARG A 208 2.40 -6.17 10.18
C ARG A 208 3.53 -5.23 9.81
N MET A 209 4.48 -5.05 10.73
CA MET A 209 5.61 -4.15 10.57
C MET A 209 6.90 -4.94 10.34
N ALA A 210 7.66 -4.54 9.32
CA ALA A 210 8.96 -5.08 8.97
C ALA A 210 10.06 -4.04 9.21
N ARG A 211 11.23 -4.50 9.66
CA ARG A 211 12.43 -3.68 9.80
C ARG A 211 12.97 -3.31 8.42
N CYS A 212 13.30 -2.04 8.21
CA CYS A 212 13.85 -1.48 6.98
C CYS A 212 14.91 -0.41 7.28
N LEU A 213 16.14 -0.67 6.85
CA LEU A 213 17.30 0.19 7.13
C LEU A 213 17.73 0.98 5.91
N ASP A 214 18.45 2.07 6.14
CA ASP A 214 19.08 2.81 5.04
C ASP A 214 20.05 1.92 4.31
N LEU A 215 20.00 1.95 2.98
CA LEU A 215 21.07 1.35 2.21
C LEU A 215 22.37 2.12 2.47
N VAL A 216 22.40 3.41 2.14
CA VAL A 216 23.51 4.33 2.46
C VAL A 216 22.96 5.73 2.71
N THR A 217 23.05 6.21 3.96
CA THR A 217 22.85 7.63 4.28
C THR A 217 23.88 8.13 5.29
N ASN A 218 23.91 9.44 5.52
CA ASN A 218 24.73 10.05 6.58
C ASN A 218 24.28 9.67 8.00
N VAL A 219 23.14 8.98 8.14
CA VAL A 219 22.51 8.62 9.40
C VAL A 219 22.73 7.14 9.75
N SER A 220 22.62 6.26 8.77
CA SER A 220 22.80 4.82 8.94
C SER A 220 23.33 4.20 7.66
N ILE A 221 24.09 3.11 7.81
CA ILE A 221 24.66 2.36 6.69
C ILE A 221 24.32 0.90 6.92
N PHE A 222 23.74 0.27 5.90
CA PHE A 222 23.47 -1.16 5.88
C PHE A 222 24.78 -1.95 5.97
N ALA A 223 24.99 -2.73 7.02
CA ALA A 223 26.25 -3.44 7.26
C ALA A 223 26.20 -4.92 6.84
N ASP A 224 27.35 -5.54 6.61
CA ASP A 224 27.41 -6.99 6.30
C ASP A 224 26.85 -7.83 7.44
N ASN A 225 27.03 -7.37 8.68
CA ASN A 225 26.46 -8.00 9.86
C ASN A 225 24.92 -8.03 9.83
N ASP A 226 24.27 -7.03 9.22
CA ASP A 226 22.81 -6.99 9.07
C ASP A 226 22.33 -8.07 8.10
N ILE A 227 23.01 -8.22 6.95
CA ILE A 227 22.75 -9.30 5.98
C ILE A 227 23.02 -10.67 6.64
N GLU A 228 24.17 -10.84 7.28
CA GLU A 228 24.55 -12.10 7.93
C GLU A 228 23.57 -12.48 9.04
N ALA A 229 23.02 -11.51 9.77
CA ALA A 229 21.98 -11.75 10.78
C ALA A 229 20.70 -12.35 10.16
N ALA A 230 20.25 -11.87 9.00
CA ALA A 230 19.09 -12.44 8.32
C ALA A 230 19.33 -13.88 7.86
N PHE A 231 20.50 -14.16 7.29
CA PHE A 231 20.86 -15.52 6.89
C PHE A 231 21.03 -16.47 8.09
N LYS A 232 21.61 -16.00 9.19
CA LYS A 232 21.66 -16.77 10.46
C LYS A 232 20.28 -17.08 11.00
N GLN A 233 19.36 -16.12 10.96
CA GLN A 233 17.97 -16.29 11.39
C GLN A 233 17.28 -17.38 10.53
N ALA A 234 17.41 -17.29 9.20
CA ALA A 234 16.85 -18.28 8.28
C ALA A 234 17.48 -19.67 8.43
N HIS A 235 18.80 -19.76 8.59
CA HIS A 235 19.51 -21.02 8.88
C HIS A 235 19.04 -21.66 10.20
N ALA A 236 18.69 -20.85 11.20
CA ALA A 236 18.10 -21.31 12.46
C ALA A 236 16.62 -21.72 12.33
N GLY A 237 16.07 -21.77 11.12
CA GLY A 237 14.70 -22.19 10.85
C GLY A 237 13.67 -21.06 10.95
N GLN A 238 14.07 -19.79 10.98
CA GLN A 238 13.17 -18.65 11.05
C GLN A 238 13.28 -17.78 9.79
N THR A 239 12.24 -17.74 8.95
CA THR A 239 12.24 -16.89 7.75
C THR A 239 12.58 -15.44 8.13
N ALA A 240 13.32 -14.75 7.27
CA ALA A 240 13.75 -13.37 7.48
C ALA A 240 13.25 -12.47 6.35
N ILE A 241 12.81 -11.25 6.69
CA ILE A 241 12.58 -10.18 5.71
C ILE A 241 13.74 -9.20 5.86
N LEU A 242 14.74 -9.31 4.99
CA LEU A 242 15.88 -8.40 4.94
C LEU A 242 15.50 -7.22 4.03
N SER A 243 15.25 -6.05 4.61
CA SER A 243 14.83 -4.90 3.81
C SER A 243 15.68 -3.65 4.04
N CYS A 244 15.89 -2.90 2.96
CA CYS A 244 16.55 -1.61 2.98
C CYS A 244 15.88 -0.61 2.05
N PHE A 245 16.25 0.67 2.18
CA PHE A 245 15.70 1.74 1.35
C PHE A 245 16.76 2.76 0.90
N ASP A 246 16.49 3.42 -0.22
CA ASP A 246 17.15 4.66 -0.67
C ASP A 246 16.13 5.49 -1.47
N HIS A 247 16.57 6.60 -2.08
CA HIS A 247 15.68 7.57 -2.72
C HIS A 247 16.02 7.82 -4.19
N ASP A 248 14.99 8.15 -4.97
CA ASP A 248 15.09 8.35 -6.42
C ASP A 248 15.69 9.69 -6.83
N TYR A 249 15.72 10.67 -5.92
CA TYR A 249 16.40 11.94 -6.13
C TYR A 249 17.93 11.85 -6.06
N ARG A 250 18.51 10.65 -6.08
CA ARG A 250 19.95 10.37 -6.16
C ARG A 250 20.22 9.34 -7.24
N ASP A 251 21.44 9.35 -7.78
CA ASP A 251 21.91 8.30 -8.67
C ASP A 251 22.43 7.11 -7.84
N ILE A 252 21.56 6.14 -7.57
CA ILE A 252 21.81 5.06 -6.61
C ILE A 252 22.13 3.70 -7.24
N ALA A 253 22.27 3.62 -8.56
CA ALA A 253 22.47 2.36 -9.27
C ALA A 253 23.70 1.59 -8.74
N ASP A 254 24.82 2.29 -8.49
CA ASP A 254 26.03 1.69 -7.96
C ASP A 254 25.87 1.23 -6.50
N ARG A 255 25.10 1.96 -5.69
CA ARG A 255 24.79 1.58 -4.30
C ARG A 255 23.99 0.28 -4.25
N ILE A 256 22.99 0.14 -5.14
CA ILE A 256 22.22 -1.09 -5.26
C ILE A 256 23.09 -2.22 -5.79
N HIS A 257 23.97 -1.98 -6.76
CA HIS A 257 24.91 -3.00 -7.22
C HIS A 257 25.79 -3.53 -6.09
N GLU A 258 26.34 -2.65 -5.27
CA GLU A 258 27.15 -3.04 -4.11
C GLU A 258 26.32 -3.85 -3.10
N PHE A 259 25.08 -3.44 -2.84
CA PHE A 259 24.14 -4.20 -2.00
C PHE A 259 23.93 -5.63 -2.51
N LEU A 260 23.66 -5.79 -3.82
CA LEU A 260 23.46 -7.10 -4.43
C LEU A 260 24.73 -7.96 -4.39
N ASP A 261 25.90 -7.35 -4.62
CA ASP A 261 27.20 -8.03 -4.51
C ASP A 261 27.40 -8.60 -3.11
N ARG A 262 27.06 -7.81 -2.08
CA ARG A 262 27.18 -8.18 -0.67
C ARG A 262 26.19 -9.27 -0.26
N ILE A 263 24.94 -9.20 -0.72
CA ILE A 263 23.96 -10.28 -0.53
C ILE A 263 24.48 -11.58 -1.12
N HIS A 264 24.91 -11.56 -2.39
CA HIS A 264 25.39 -12.75 -3.06
C HIS A 264 26.65 -13.34 -2.38
N HIS A 265 27.57 -12.48 -1.94
CA HIS A 265 28.74 -12.90 -1.17
C HIS A 265 28.36 -13.60 0.13
N ILE A 266 27.43 -13.04 0.90
CA ILE A 266 27.02 -13.62 2.18
C ILE A 266 26.17 -14.88 1.98
N ALA A 267 25.25 -14.88 1.02
CA ALA A 267 24.45 -16.06 0.66
C ALA A 267 25.33 -17.29 0.34
N SER A 268 26.48 -17.08 -0.30
CA SER A 268 27.43 -18.18 -0.59
C SER A 268 27.98 -18.91 0.65
N LYS A 269 27.90 -18.28 1.83
CA LYS A 269 28.28 -18.86 3.12
C LYS A 269 27.15 -19.71 3.75
N TYR A 270 25.93 -19.62 3.21
CA TYR A 270 24.72 -20.31 3.66
C TYR A 270 24.06 -21.08 2.50
N PRO A 271 24.74 -22.08 1.90
CA PRO A 271 24.27 -22.75 0.68
C PRO A 271 22.96 -23.54 0.85
N ASP A 272 22.54 -23.79 2.09
CA ASP A 272 21.31 -24.48 2.48
C ASP A 272 20.15 -23.52 2.77
N VAL A 273 20.40 -22.20 2.80
CA VAL A 273 19.38 -21.19 3.05
C VAL A 273 18.91 -20.59 1.72
N PRO A 274 17.68 -20.89 1.26
CA PRO A 274 17.12 -20.25 0.09
C PRO A 274 16.88 -18.76 0.37
N TRP A 275 17.09 -17.93 -0.64
CA TRP A 275 16.79 -16.51 -0.61
C TRP A 275 16.14 -16.06 -1.92
N GLN A 276 15.25 -15.09 -1.84
CA GLN A 276 14.43 -14.62 -2.95
C GLN A 276 14.32 -13.09 -2.95
N TYR A 277 14.24 -12.49 -4.13
CA TYR A 277 13.76 -11.12 -4.23
C TYR A 277 12.25 -11.08 -4.10
N ALA A 278 11.75 -10.02 -3.46
CA ALA A 278 10.33 -9.85 -3.21
C ALA A 278 9.94 -8.37 -3.25
N GLY A 279 8.75 -8.10 -3.78
CA GLY A 279 8.04 -6.86 -3.45
C GLY A 279 7.68 -6.81 -1.94
N PRO A 280 7.41 -5.63 -1.38
CA PRO A 280 7.02 -5.47 0.02
C PRO A 280 5.87 -6.40 0.49
N SER A 281 4.75 -6.44 -0.22
CA SER A 281 3.63 -7.35 0.12
C SER A 281 4.02 -8.82 -0.06
N GLU A 282 4.86 -9.09 -1.06
CA GLU A 282 5.36 -10.43 -1.37
C GLU A 282 6.22 -11.06 -0.30
N ALA A 283 7.14 -10.28 0.27
CA ALA A 283 7.95 -10.74 1.37
C ALA A 283 7.07 -11.13 2.57
N ILE A 284 6.00 -10.38 2.83
CA ILE A 284 5.11 -10.63 3.97
C ILE A 284 4.28 -11.90 3.76
N TYR A 285 3.65 -12.11 2.61
CA TYR A 285 2.87 -13.35 2.42
C TYR A 285 3.77 -14.59 2.40
N ARG A 286 4.99 -14.50 1.84
CA ARG A 286 5.97 -15.60 1.87
C ARG A 286 6.45 -15.87 3.30
N TYR A 287 6.70 -14.83 4.09
CA TYR A 287 7.01 -14.96 5.51
C TYR A 287 5.91 -15.71 6.27
N LEU A 288 4.64 -15.41 5.96
CA LEU A 288 3.47 -16.06 6.55
C LEU A 288 3.15 -17.43 5.94
N SER A 289 3.98 -17.93 5.01
CA SER A 289 3.75 -19.21 4.31
C SER A 289 2.41 -19.26 3.55
N VAL A 290 1.96 -18.12 3.03
CA VAL A 290 0.76 -17.98 2.20
C VAL A 290 1.17 -17.96 0.73
N ASN A 291 0.62 -18.87 -0.07
CA ASN A 291 1.01 -19.04 -1.48
C ASN A 291 0.52 -17.90 -2.38
N SER A 292 -0.67 -17.34 -2.12
CA SER A 292 -1.22 -16.19 -2.84
C SER A 292 -2.27 -15.50 -1.99
N PRO A 293 -2.29 -14.17 -1.91
CA PRO A 293 -3.38 -13.45 -1.25
C PRO A 293 -4.69 -13.68 -2.02
N PRO A 294 -5.85 -13.76 -1.34
CA PRO A 294 -7.13 -13.87 -2.02
C PRO A 294 -7.38 -12.62 -2.85
N ARG A 295 -7.89 -12.78 -4.08
CA ARG A 295 -8.34 -11.65 -4.89
C ARG A 295 -9.38 -10.84 -4.11
N LEU A 296 -9.21 -9.53 -4.08
CA LEU A 296 -10.19 -8.60 -3.55
C LEU A 296 -10.85 -7.87 -4.72
N ASP A 297 -12.16 -7.81 -4.68
CA ASP A 297 -12.96 -6.88 -5.47
C ASP A 297 -13.94 -6.19 -4.51
N ILE A 298 -14.25 -4.93 -4.78
CA ILE A 298 -15.27 -4.15 -4.05
C ILE A 298 -16.40 -3.82 -5.02
N GLU A 299 -17.63 -3.90 -4.55
CA GLU A 299 -18.83 -3.52 -5.28
C GLU A 299 -19.59 -2.46 -4.50
N ILE A 300 -20.17 -1.49 -5.21
CA ILE A 300 -21.01 -0.44 -4.62
C ILE A 300 -22.40 -0.52 -5.27
N TYR A 301 -23.42 -0.59 -4.43
CA TYR A 301 -24.81 -0.39 -4.81
C TYR A 301 -25.33 0.88 -4.14
N ARG A 302 -26.04 1.70 -4.90
CA ARG A 302 -26.55 2.98 -4.41
C ARG A 302 -28.02 3.10 -4.70
N THR A 303 -28.78 3.51 -3.70
CA THR A 303 -30.16 4.01 -3.80
C THR A 303 -30.19 5.51 -3.58
N ALA A 304 -31.37 6.13 -3.65
CA ALA A 304 -31.52 7.57 -3.44
C ALA A 304 -30.92 8.06 -2.10
N ASN A 305 -31.01 7.26 -1.03
CA ASN A 305 -30.68 7.63 0.34
C ASN A 305 -29.66 6.70 1.02
N GLN A 306 -29.16 5.67 0.35
CA GLN A 306 -28.26 4.69 0.95
C GLN A 306 -27.21 4.21 -0.06
N VAL A 307 -26.05 3.85 0.46
CA VAL A 307 -24.99 3.14 -0.24
C VAL A 307 -24.73 1.84 0.49
N ASP A 308 -24.75 0.74 -0.24
CA ASP A 308 -24.27 -0.57 0.19
C ASP A 308 -22.93 -0.86 -0.49
N ILE A 309 -22.00 -1.42 0.27
CA ILE A 309 -20.66 -1.76 -0.19
C ILE A 309 -20.40 -3.22 0.16
N TRP A 310 -20.02 -4.04 -0.83
CA TRP A 310 -19.60 -5.42 -0.61
C TRP A 310 -18.16 -5.64 -1.01
N SER A 311 -17.53 -6.65 -0.42
CA SER A 311 -16.23 -7.15 -0.82
C SER A 311 -16.23 -8.68 -1.01
N THR A 312 -15.38 -9.18 -1.91
CA THR A 312 -15.22 -10.63 -2.13
C THR A 312 -14.46 -11.34 -1.01
N ALA A 313 -13.74 -10.59 -0.18
CA ALA A 313 -12.98 -11.08 0.97
C ALA A 313 -13.09 -10.09 2.15
N PRO A 314 -12.93 -10.55 3.41
CA PRO A 314 -12.90 -9.66 4.55
C PRO A 314 -11.84 -8.56 4.40
N LEU A 315 -12.22 -7.32 4.71
CA LEU A 315 -11.27 -6.20 4.72
C LEU A 315 -10.42 -6.24 5.99
N PHE A 316 -9.17 -5.81 5.85
CA PHE A 316 -8.29 -5.46 6.95
C PHE A 316 -8.90 -4.30 7.74
N GLN A 317 -9.44 -3.30 7.04
CA GLN A 317 -10.08 -2.14 7.66
C GLN A 317 -11.40 -2.54 8.34
N SER A 318 -11.80 -1.80 9.37
CA SER A 318 -13.09 -2.00 10.04
C SER A 318 -14.27 -1.57 9.15
N ILE A 319 -14.03 -0.53 8.34
CA ILE A 319 -14.90 -0.02 7.29
C ILE A 319 -14.06 0.23 6.03
N PRO A 320 -14.61 0.13 4.81
CA PRO A 320 -13.90 0.56 3.62
C PRO A 320 -13.59 2.06 3.72
N TRP A 321 -12.52 2.50 3.07
CA TRP A 321 -12.26 3.93 2.88
C TRP A 321 -13.32 4.49 1.94
N LEU A 322 -14.33 5.15 2.48
CA LEU A 322 -15.42 5.74 1.72
C LEU A 322 -15.14 7.21 1.50
N THR A 323 -15.19 7.68 0.26
CA THR A 323 -14.95 9.09 -0.06
C THR A 323 -15.96 9.62 -1.06
N VAL A 324 -16.28 10.91 -0.95
CA VAL A 324 -17.15 11.63 -1.88
C VAL A 324 -16.48 12.90 -2.40
N ARG A 325 -16.74 13.22 -3.66
CA ARG A 325 -16.46 14.52 -4.27
C ARG A 325 -17.75 15.32 -4.32
N THR A 326 -17.74 16.56 -3.85
CA THR A 326 -18.86 17.50 -3.93
C THR A 326 -18.81 18.30 -5.24
N PRO A 327 -19.90 18.95 -5.68
CA PRO A 327 -19.91 19.73 -6.92
C PRO A 327 -18.91 20.89 -6.98
N ASP A 328 -18.55 21.46 -5.83
CA ASP A 328 -17.50 22.49 -5.71
C ASP A 328 -16.08 21.89 -5.70
N GLY A 329 -15.95 20.58 -5.86
CA GLY A 329 -14.68 19.86 -5.99
C GLY A 329 -14.03 19.48 -4.67
N GLN A 330 -14.68 19.72 -3.52
CA GLN A 330 -14.17 19.23 -2.23
C GLN A 330 -14.25 17.71 -2.17
N ILE A 331 -13.23 17.10 -1.57
CA ILE A 331 -13.20 15.66 -1.34
C ILE A 331 -13.29 15.42 0.16
N ARG A 332 -14.17 14.52 0.57
CA ARG A 332 -14.42 14.20 1.98
C ARG A 332 -14.25 12.71 2.18
N HIS A 333 -13.45 12.33 3.18
CA HIS A 333 -13.42 10.97 3.70
C HIS A 333 -14.60 10.79 4.67
N ILE A 334 -15.31 9.67 4.55
CA ILE A 334 -16.57 9.39 5.24
C ILE A 334 -16.37 8.19 6.15
N GLU A 335 -16.30 8.45 7.46
CA GLU A 335 -16.31 7.41 8.49
C GLU A 335 -17.62 7.40 9.26
N GLU A 336 -18.15 8.60 9.55
CA GLU A 336 -19.37 8.76 10.32
C GLU A 336 -20.59 8.17 9.59
N GLY A 337 -21.34 7.33 10.30
CA GLY A 337 -22.54 6.68 9.78
C GLY A 337 -22.27 5.47 8.88
N VAL A 338 -21.02 5.08 8.62
CA VAL A 338 -20.71 3.83 7.91
C VAL A 338 -20.87 2.65 8.86
N LEU A 339 -21.92 1.87 8.65
CA LEU A 339 -22.28 0.72 9.48
C LEU A 339 -21.78 -0.58 8.85
N ARG A 340 -20.95 -1.31 9.59
CA ARG A 340 -20.57 -2.69 9.25
C ARG A 340 -21.73 -3.64 9.53
N ARG A 341 -22.23 -4.32 8.50
CA ARG A 341 -23.29 -5.33 8.62
C ARG A 341 -22.70 -6.72 8.89
N ASP A 342 -21.61 -7.05 8.21
CA ASP A 342 -20.81 -8.25 8.47
C ASP A 342 -19.34 -8.06 8.05
N ALA A 343 -18.60 -9.14 7.80
CA ALA A 343 -17.18 -9.07 7.44
C ALA A 343 -16.90 -8.54 6.02
N GLN A 344 -17.91 -8.51 5.16
CA GLN A 344 -17.83 -8.25 3.73
C GLN A 344 -18.94 -7.31 3.24
N HIS A 345 -19.73 -6.72 4.15
CA HIS A 345 -20.85 -5.82 3.82
C HIS A 345 -20.91 -4.64 4.76
N TRP A 346 -21.02 -3.44 4.18
CA TRP A 346 -21.19 -2.17 4.87
C TRP A 346 -22.32 -1.37 4.24
N THR A 347 -22.95 -0.51 5.04
CA THR A 347 -23.98 0.42 4.58
C THR A 347 -23.70 1.81 5.09
N TRP A 348 -24.02 2.82 4.29
CA TRP A 348 -23.96 4.22 4.67
C TRP A 348 -25.24 4.93 4.23
N GLU A 349 -25.90 5.61 5.15
CA GLU A 349 -27.05 6.46 4.82
C GLU A 349 -26.53 7.81 4.32
N ILE A 350 -26.96 8.19 3.12
CA ILE A 350 -26.54 9.44 2.48
C ILE A 350 -27.26 10.59 3.19
N PRO A 351 -26.54 11.55 3.82
CA PRO A 351 -27.18 12.71 4.44
C PRO A 351 -27.98 13.50 3.40
N THR A 352 -29.20 13.92 3.76
CA THR A 352 -30.12 14.58 2.83
C THR A 352 -29.61 15.93 2.32
N ASP A 353 -28.71 16.57 3.06
CA ASP A 353 -28.05 17.83 2.75
C ASP A 353 -26.71 17.65 2.02
N LEU A 354 -26.23 16.42 1.86
CA LEU A 354 -24.98 16.14 1.17
C LEU A 354 -25.19 16.06 -0.35
N ASN A 355 -24.73 17.09 -1.05
CA ASN A 355 -24.62 17.07 -2.50
C ASN A 355 -23.25 16.53 -2.93
N TRP A 356 -23.23 15.51 -3.79
CA TRP A 356 -22.01 14.84 -4.26
C TRP A 356 -22.12 14.53 -5.76
N VAL A 357 -20.98 14.42 -6.43
CA VAL A 357 -20.84 14.15 -7.88
C VAL A 357 -20.08 12.86 -8.17
N GLU A 358 -19.34 12.35 -7.20
CA GLU A 358 -18.57 11.11 -7.30
C GLU A 358 -18.44 10.50 -5.92
N LEU A 359 -18.52 9.17 -5.81
CA LEU A 359 -18.27 8.41 -4.61
C LEU A 359 -17.31 7.27 -4.93
N GLY A 360 -16.35 7.02 -4.05
CA GLY A 360 -15.41 5.91 -4.15
C GLY A 360 -15.31 5.13 -2.85
N ALA A 361 -15.12 3.82 -2.95
CA ALA A 361 -14.80 2.95 -1.82
C ALA A 361 -13.50 2.20 -2.13
N GLY A 362 -12.56 2.19 -1.19
CA GLY A 362 -11.30 1.46 -1.29
C GLY A 362 -11.03 0.61 -0.05
N GLY A 363 -10.22 -0.43 -0.20
CA GLY A 363 -9.81 -1.26 0.92
C GLY A 363 -8.80 -2.31 0.53
N SER A 364 -8.29 -3.03 1.53
CA SER A 364 -7.37 -4.14 1.34
C SER A 364 -7.67 -5.28 2.31
N THR A 365 -7.25 -6.49 1.96
CA THR A 365 -7.29 -7.66 2.84
C THR A 365 -6.11 -7.65 3.82
N GLU A 366 -6.14 -8.50 4.85
CA GLU A 366 -5.00 -8.66 5.77
C GLU A 366 -3.72 -9.16 5.09
N LEU A 367 -3.84 -9.73 3.88
CA LEU A 367 -2.74 -10.24 3.06
C LEU A 367 -2.40 -9.29 1.90
N GLY A 368 -3.02 -8.10 1.88
CA GLY A 368 -2.59 -7.01 1.02
C GLY A 368 -3.15 -6.94 -0.38
N ALA A 369 -4.08 -7.83 -0.76
CA ALA A 369 -4.89 -7.60 -1.96
C ALA A 369 -5.79 -6.38 -1.74
N SER A 370 -5.71 -5.37 -2.61
CA SER A 370 -6.50 -4.15 -2.55
C SER A 370 -7.46 -4.01 -3.73
N ALA A 371 -8.54 -3.25 -3.54
CA ALA A 371 -9.52 -2.95 -4.57
C ALA A 371 -10.12 -1.56 -4.36
N VAL A 372 -10.67 -1.02 -5.45
CA VAL A 372 -11.42 0.23 -5.47
C VAL A 372 -12.67 0.04 -6.32
N ALA A 373 -13.75 0.70 -5.91
CA ALA A 373 -14.97 0.86 -6.71
C ALA A 373 -15.43 2.32 -6.66
N LYS A 374 -16.09 2.78 -7.73
CA LYS A 374 -16.61 4.15 -7.83
C LYS A 374 -18.02 4.18 -8.42
N VAL A 375 -18.79 5.19 -8.03
CA VAL A 375 -20.13 5.47 -8.56
C VAL A 375 -20.36 6.97 -8.69
N CYS A 376 -21.10 7.37 -9.72
CA CYS A 376 -21.59 8.73 -9.93
C CYS A 376 -23.11 8.80 -9.69
N PRO A 377 -23.67 9.95 -9.26
CA PRO A 377 -25.10 10.10 -8.96
C PRO A 377 -26.02 9.86 -10.16
N ASP A 378 -25.52 10.17 -11.36
CA ASP A 378 -26.28 10.10 -12.62
C ASP A 378 -26.48 8.65 -13.11
N HIS A 379 -25.79 7.69 -12.50
CA HIS A 379 -26.12 6.29 -12.68
C HIS A 379 -27.37 5.98 -11.85
N GLN A 380 -28.54 5.88 -12.49
CA GLN A 380 -29.81 5.45 -11.85
C GLN A 380 -29.63 4.17 -11.03
N VAL A 381 -28.74 3.32 -11.53
CA VAL A 381 -28.30 2.07 -10.94
C VAL A 381 -26.85 1.86 -11.42
N ALA A 382 -25.85 2.11 -10.58
CA ALA A 382 -24.46 1.83 -10.92
C ALA A 382 -24.02 0.54 -10.22
N HIS A 383 -23.60 -0.43 -11.00
CA HIS A 383 -22.98 -1.65 -10.51
C HIS A 383 -21.75 -1.95 -11.35
N THR A 384 -20.67 -2.32 -10.68
CA THR A 384 -19.62 -3.12 -11.28
C THR A 384 -19.98 -4.56 -10.94
N PHE A 385 -20.68 -5.27 -11.83
CA PHE A 385 -20.94 -6.69 -11.61
C PHE A 385 -19.63 -7.46 -11.77
N LEU A 386 -19.24 -8.21 -10.75
CA LEU A 386 -18.27 -9.27 -10.92
C LEU A 386 -18.84 -10.35 -11.85
N ASN A 387 -18.14 -10.60 -12.97
CA ASN A 387 -18.41 -11.76 -13.83
C ASN A 387 -17.83 -13.07 -13.26
N THR A 388 -17.50 -13.12 -11.97
CA THR A 388 -16.93 -14.30 -11.31
C THR A 388 -17.94 -14.96 -10.39
N LYS A 389 -18.15 -16.26 -10.59
CA LYS A 389 -18.83 -17.13 -9.61
C LYS A 389 -18.06 -17.05 -8.30
N THR A 390 -18.75 -16.74 -7.22
CA THR A 390 -18.25 -16.99 -5.87
C THR A 390 -18.21 -18.50 -5.66
N ASP A 391 -17.03 -19.10 -5.60
CA ASP A 391 -16.91 -20.54 -5.35
C ASP A 391 -17.38 -20.89 -3.94
N THR A 392 -18.18 -21.95 -3.83
CA THR A 392 -18.71 -22.46 -2.56
C THR A 392 -17.58 -22.99 -1.68
N HIS A 393 -17.40 -22.42 -0.49
CA HIS A 393 -16.46 -22.94 0.51
C HIS A 393 -17.06 -24.16 1.23
N PRO A 394 -16.44 -25.35 1.18
CA PRO A 394 -17.07 -26.61 1.60
C PRO A 394 -17.36 -26.73 3.11
N THR A 395 -16.81 -25.85 3.95
CA THR A 395 -16.96 -25.91 5.42
C THR A 395 -17.66 -24.70 6.04
N HIS A 396 -18.09 -23.74 5.22
CA HIS A 396 -18.80 -22.55 5.69
C HIS A 396 -20.12 -22.40 4.92
N PRO A 397 -21.21 -23.08 5.33
CA PRO A 397 -22.51 -22.81 4.75
C PRO A 397 -22.88 -21.37 5.14
N ARG A 398 -22.86 -20.42 4.19
CA ARG A 398 -23.31 -19.05 4.44
C ARG A 398 -24.62 -18.76 3.72
N SER A 399 -25.48 -18.11 4.50
CA SER A 399 -26.65 -17.28 4.23
C SER A 399 -27.36 -17.36 2.88
N ILE A 400 -28.70 -17.24 2.94
CA ILE A 400 -29.63 -17.21 1.80
C ILE A 400 -29.31 -16.15 0.71
N TRP A 401 -28.37 -15.24 0.97
CA TRP A 401 -27.97 -14.12 0.11
C TRP A 401 -27.15 -14.52 -1.12
N GLU A 402 -26.71 -15.78 -1.25
CA GLU A 402 -26.19 -16.26 -2.55
C GLU A 402 -27.27 -16.24 -3.64
N TYR A 403 -28.55 -16.42 -3.27
CA TYR A 403 -29.69 -16.20 -4.15
C TYR A 403 -30.02 -14.71 -4.33
N SER A 404 -29.53 -13.83 -3.44
CA SER A 404 -29.78 -12.40 -3.54
C SER A 404 -28.92 -11.71 -4.59
N LYS A 405 -27.78 -12.27 -5.03
CA LYS A 405 -27.00 -11.71 -6.14
C LYS A 405 -27.65 -11.96 -7.51
N PRO A 406 -28.08 -13.19 -7.87
CA PRO A 406 -28.94 -13.44 -9.03
C PRO A 406 -30.26 -12.66 -8.93
N TYR A 407 -30.88 -12.62 -7.75
CA TYR A 407 -32.10 -11.84 -7.53
C TYR A 407 -31.87 -10.34 -7.74
N ALA A 408 -30.82 -9.75 -7.15
CA ALA A 408 -30.50 -8.32 -7.32
C ALA A 408 -30.17 -8.01 -8.77
N LYS A 409 -29.36 -8.84 -9.44
CA LYS A 409 -29.07 -8.72 -10.87
C LYS A 409 -30.34 -8.78 -11.72
N THR A 410 -31.22 -9.73 -11.44
CA THR A 410 -32.50 -9.89 -12.15
C THR A 410 -33.46 -8.74 -11.84
N CYS A 411 -33.48 -8.23 -10.60
CA CYS A 411 -34.26 -7.07 -10.19
C CYS A 411 -33.77 -5.80 -10.89
N VAL A 412 -32.46 -5.65 -11.05
CA VAL A 412 -31.83 -4.56 -11.78
C VAL A 412 -32.14 -4.66 -13.27
N ASP A 413 -31.93 -5.83 -13.87
CA ASP A 413 -32.23 -6.07 -15.29
C ASP A 413 -33.71 -5.80 -15.61
N ARG A 414 -34.62 -6.12 -14.68
CA ARG A 414 -36.06 -5.80 -14.80
C ARG A 414 -36.35 -4.32 -14.57
N ALA A 415 -35.72 -3.69 -13.57
CA ALA A 415 -35.86 -2.25 -13.30
C ALA A 415 -35.33 -1.41 -14.48
N SER A 416 -34.30 -1.90 -15.16
CA SER A 416 -33.71 -1.32 -16.37
C SER A 416 -34.40 -1.77 -17.67
N GLN A 417 -35.50 -2.54 -17.60
CA GLN A 417 -36.26 -3.06 -18.75
C GLN A 417 -35.48 -3.97 -19.73
N ASN A 418 -34.33 -4.50 -19.31
CA ASN A 418 -33.52 -5.42 -20.11
C ASN A 418 -34.10 -6.84 -20.15
N VAL A 419 -34.95 -7.19 -19.17
CA VAL A 419 -35.62 -8.50 -19.06
C VAL A 419 -37.11 -8.29 -18.69
N PRO A 420 -38.06 -9.08 -19.21
CA PRO A 420 -39.48 -8.95 -18.90
C PRO A 420 -39.79 -9.11 -17.40
N THR A 421 -40.79 -8.39 -16.91
CA THR A 421 -41.38 -8.63 -15.60
C THR A 421 -42.07 -9.99 -15.56
N MET A 422 -41.69 -10.84 -14.61
CA MET A 422 -42.28 -12.17 -14.38
C MET A 422 -43.06 -12.20 -13.08
N ASP A 423 -44.02 -13.12 -12.97
CA ASP A 423 -44.75 -13.38 -11.74
C ASP A 423 -43.84 -14.09 -10.70
N SER A 424 -44.15 -13.90 -9.41
CA SER A 424 -43.35 -14.36 -8.27
C SER A 424 -43.15 -15.88 -8.20
N ILE A 425 -44.05 -16.68 -8.78
CA ILE A 425 -43.94 -18.14 -8.87
C ILE A 425 -42.87 -18.53 -9.88
N GLN A 426 -42.87 -17.93 -11.06
CA GLN A 426 -41.84 -18.19 -12.08
C GLN A 426 -40.46 -17.70 -11.62
N GLN A 427 -40.43 -16.59 -10.86
CA GLN A 427 -39.22 -16.08 -10.23
C GLN A 427 -38.61 -17.04 -9.20
N ALA A 428 -39.44 -17.77 -8.44
CA ALA A 428 -38.97 -18.77 -7.50
C ALA A 428 -38.39 -20.02 -8.19
N PHE A 429 -38.90 -20.38 -9.38
CA PHE A 429 -38.38 -21.50 -10.17
C PHE A 429 -37.03 -21.21 -10.83
N ASP A 430 -36.75 -19.95 -11.22
CA ASP A 430 -35.47 -19.59 -11.85
C ASP A 430 -34.32 -19.39 -10.84
N LEU A 431 -34.66 -19.19 -9.56
CA LEU A 431 -33.70 -18.98 -8.48
C LEU A 431 -33.31 -20.28 -7.76
N LEU A 432 -34.06 -21.36 -7.93
CA LEU A 432 -33.75 -22.70 -7.41
C LEU A 432 -32.98 -23.52 -8.45
#